data_AF-A0A9W2XAI6-F1
#
_entry.id   AF-A0A9W2XAI6-F1
#
_cell.length_a   1.000
_cell.length_b   1.000
_cell.length_c   1.000
_cell.angle_alpha   90.00
_cell.angle_beta   90.00
_cell.angle_gamma   90.00
#
_symmetry.space_group_name_H-M   'P 1'
#
loop_
_entity.id
_entity.type
_entity.pdbx_description
1 polymer ?
#
loop_
_entity_poly.entity_id
_entity_poly.type
_entity_poly.pdbx_seq_one_letter_code
_entity_poly.pdbx_strand_id
1 'polypeptide(L)'
;MSYSKLWRNFMIPWDKFPEELIQSLERGQRPSPRMRREMVRILVREMMQKGPCISRRKCTEVAQKVVAKYPQSLQDVIDGDVIGPVKCLMRKTFYKQRKEVNQGKSIKYLQDEWPFLFTELGMEVHFKELTGIRLKETFTQNVDMKGKRLLSYMNTFCVNKSKFFLQALTKLKVMRGELSGCSEELKEMLLLLLSYFDEKEDGMFYYVEDTCLAEEVQMDQVHLTPMIVVCGRYSFSSRRFMLSLDRRIVHNNIPSFGSSLCMMFGSYYCFNIHYPSKLASTLEFL
;
A
#
# COMPACT_ATOMS: atom_id res chain seq x y z
N MET A 1 15.99 31.50 -18.15
CA MET A 1 16.46 30.74 -16.97
C MET A 1 15.37 29.74 -16.61
N SER A 2 15.59 28.41 -16.71
CA SER A 2 14.50 27.43 -16.54
C SER A 2 13.96 27.44 -15.11
N TYR A 3 12.62 27.42 -14.96
CA TYR A 3 11.91 27.34 -13.66
C TYR A 3 12.40 26.20 -12.75
N SER A 4 12.96 25.13 -13.34
CA SER A 4 13.54 24.01 -12.59
C SER A 4 14.79 24.39 -11.78
N LYS A 5 15.60 25.34 -12.25
CA LYS A 5 16.82 25.79 -11.58
C LYS A 5 16.51 26.75 -10.42
N LEU A 6 15.43 27.52 -10.52
CA LEU A 6 14.93 28.44 -9.47
C LEU A 6 14.34 27.69 -8.28
N TRP A 7 13.66 26.56 -8.52
CA TRP A 7 13.06 25.75 -7.45
C TRP A 7 14.09 25.02 -6.59
N ARG A 8 15.20 24.56 -7.22
CA ARG A 8 16.23 23.75 -6.55
C ARG A 8 16.86 24.44 -5.33
N ASN A 9 16.85 25.79 -5.32
CA ASN A 9 17.40 26.61 -4.25
C ASN A 9 16.31 27.30 -3.40
N PHE A 10 15.07 26.80 -3.39
CA PHE A 10 14.02 27.38 -2.56
C PHE A 10 14.35 27.22 -1.07
N MET A 11 14.54 28.35 -0.39
CA MET A 11 14.78 28.45 1.05
C MET A 11 13.49 28.80 1.76
N ILE A 12 13.30 28.24 2.96
CA ILE A 12 12.15 28.58 3.80
C ILE A 12 12.34 30.02 4.32
N PRO A 13 11.35 30.91 4.15
CA PRO A 13 11.41 32.33 4.54
C PRO A 13 11.20 32.48 6.06
N TRP A 14 12.10 31.93 6.86
CA TRP A 14 11.98 31.92 8.33
C TRP A 14 11.87 33.32 8.93
N ASP A 15 12.54 34.29 8.32
CA ASP A 15 12.52 35.72 8.66
C ASP A 15 11.15 36.37 8.47
N LYS A 16 10.29 35.80 7.62
CA LYS A 16 8.94 36.32 7.34
C LYS A 16 7.87 35.73 8.25
N PHE A 17 8.21 34.76 9.10
CA PHE A 17 7.25 34.16 10.00
C PHE A 17 7.01 35.05 11.23
N PRO A 18 5.77 35.11 11.76
CA PRO A 18 5.48 35.85 12.97
C PRO A 18 6.35 35.38 14.14
N GLU A 19 6.83 36.32 14.94
CA GLU A 19 7.68 36.06 16.11
C GLU A 19 7.02 35.05 17.07
N GLU A 20 5.71 35.20 17.33
CA GLU A 20 4.93 34.27 18.15
C GLU A 20 4.97 32.83 17.62
N LEU A 21 4.97 32.66 16.29
CA LEU A 21 5.10 31.35 15.66
C LEU A 21 6.50 30.78 15.86
N ILE A 22 7.55 31.56 15.63
CA ILE A 22 8.93 31.12 15.84
C ILE A 22 9.16 30.70 17.28
N GLN A 23 8.71 31.49 18.25
CA GLN A 23 8.83 31.16 19.67
C GLN A 23 8.09 29.86 20.04
N SER A 24 6.88 29.63 19.50
CA SER A 24 6.17 28.35 19.69
C SER A 24 6.96 27.18 19.11
N LEU A 25 7.55 27.36 17.92
CA LEU A 25 8.32 26.32 17.25
C LEU A 25 9.60 25.97 18.01
N GLU A 26 10.32 26.97 18.52
CA GLU A 26 11.55 26.81 19.32
C GLU A 26 11.31 26.14 20.67
N ARG A 27 10.13 26.37 21.28
CA ARG A 27 9.73 25.72 22.53
C ARG A 27 9.24 24.28 22.37
N GLY A 28 9.28 23.72 21.15
CA GLY A 28 8.75 22.37 20.91
C GLY A 28 7.22 22.30 20.96
N GLN A 29 6.51 23.43 20.93
CA GLN A 29 5.07 23.49 21.11
C GLN A 29 4.35 23.50 19.77
N ARG A 30 3.25 22.73 19.69
CA ARG A 30 2.41 22.67 18.50
C ARG A 30 1.70 24.02 18.26
N PRO A 31 1.95 24.72 17.13
CA PRO A 31 1.35 26.03 16.90
C PRO A 31 -0.18 25.96 16.78
N SER A 32 -0.85 27.03 17.19
CA SER A 32 -2.31 27.13 17.12
C SER A 32 -2.82 26.99 15.67
N PRO A 33 -4.09 26.59 15.44
CA PRO A 33 -4.66 26.52 14.10
C PRO A 33 -4.54 27.84 13.32
N ARG A 34 -4.59 29.00 13.99
CA ARG A 34 -4.42 30.32 13.38
C ARG A 34 -2.99 30.50 12.86
N MET A 35 -2.01 30.24 13.71
CA MET A 35 -0.58 30.36 13.38
C MET A 35 -0.17 29.39 12.26
N ARG A 36 -0.70 28.16 12.27
CA ARG A 36 -0.48 27.19 11.19
C ARG A 36 -1.02 27.68 9.84
N ARG A 37 -2.23 28.26 9.81
CA ARG A 37 -2.78 28.83 8.58
C ARG A 37 -1.96 30.01 8.07
N GLU A 38 -1.48 30.85 8.95
CA GLU A 38 -0.64 32.00 8.61
C GLU A 38 0.72 31.56 8.03
N MET A 39 1.38 30.61 8.69
CA MET A 39 2.61 29.96 8.18
C MET A 39 2.41 29.42 6.76
N VAL A 40 1.33 28.67 6.53
CA VAL A 40 1.00 28.11 5.21
C VAL A 40 0.77 29.22 4.17
N ARG A 41 0.06 30.29 4.54
CA ARG A 41 -0.16 31.44 3.62
C ARG A 41 1.14 32.11 3.21
N ILE A 42 2.07 32.32 4.16
CA ILE A 42 3.39 32.91 3.87
C ILE A 42 4.19 32.00 2.96
N LEU A 43 4.25 30.70 3.27
CA LEU A 43 4.94 29.70 2.44
C LEU A 43 4.38 29.67 1.02
N VAL A 44 3.07 29.54 0.85
CA VAL A 44 2.43 29.50 -0.47
C VAL A 44 2.71 30.78 -1.25
N ARG A 45 2.62 31.96 -0.60
CA ARG A 45 2.93 33.25 -1.24
C ARG A 45 4.37 33.29 -1.78
N GLU A 46 5.34 32.84 -0.99
CA GLU A 46 6.76 32.83 -1.39
C GLU A 46 7.04 31.76 -2.45
N MET A 47 6.38 30.61 -2.36
CA MET A 47 6.51 29.57 -3.38
C MET A 47 5.92 30.05 -4.73
N MET A 48 4.82 30.79 -4.73
CA MET A 48 4.18 31.30 -5.96
C MET A 48 5.02 32.36 -6.69
N GLN A 49 5.91 33.07 -5.98
CA GLN A 49 6.90 33.95 -6.63
C GLN A 49 7.90 33.18 -7.51
N LYS A 50 8.08 31.87 -7.29
CA LYS A 50 8.98 31.02 -8.10
C LYS A 50 8.29 30.35 -9.28
N GLY A 51 6.96 30.46 -9.39
CA GLY A 51 6.21 29.97 -10.54
C GLY A 51 4.70 29.92 -10.30
N PRO A 52 3.88 30.08 -11.35
CA PRO A 52 2.42 30.19 -11.23
C PRO A 52 1.72 28.88 -10.87
N CYS A 53 2.38 27.72 -11.05
CA CYS A 53 1.82 26.41 -10.74
C CYS A 53 2.77 25.59 -9.87
N ILE A 54 2.28 25.22 -8.68
CA ILE A 54 3.04 24.49 -7.68
C ILE A 54 2.48 23.08 -7.57
N SER A 55 3.26 22.09 -7.99
CA SER A 55 2.84 20.70 -7.91
C SER A 55 2.82 20.22 -6.45
N ARG A 56 2.01 19.19 -6.19
CA ARG A 56 1.96 18.52 -4.88
C ARG A 56 3.35 18.11 -4.37
N ARG A 57 4.22 17.62 -5.26
CA ARG A 57 5.62 17.26 -4.93
C ARG A 57 6.40 18.44 -4.35
N LYS A 58 6.29 19.62 -4.95
CA LYS A 58 6.93 20.85 -4.48
C LYS A 58 6.40 21.29 -3.10
N CYS A 59 5.08 21.19 -2.89
CA CYS A 59 4.47 21.44 -1.58
C CYS A 59 5.00 20.47 -0.52
N THR A 60 5.10 19.17 -0.86
CA THR A 60 5.65 18.15 0.04
C THR A 60 7.11 18.42 0.39
N GLU A 61 7.96 18.77 -0.59
CA GLU A 61 9.37 19.12 -0.35
C GLU A 61 9.52 20.30 0.63
N VAL A 62 8.69 21.34 0.47
CA VAL A 62 8.68 22.49 1.39
C VAL A 62 8.20 22.08 2.78
N ALA A 63 7.10 21.33 2.87
CA ALA A 63 6.59 20.84 4.16
C ALA A 63 7.62 19.99 4.90
N GLN A 64 8.33 19.11 4.19
CA GLN A 64 9.42 18.30 4.74
C GLN A 64 10.57 19.16 5.28
N LYS A 65 11.00 20.20 4.54
CA LYS A 65 12.03 21.13 5.00
C LYS A 65 11.61 21.89 6.27
N VAL A 66 10.35 22.28 6.37
CA VAL A 66 9.82 22.99 7.54
C VAL A 66 9.76 22.06 8.76
N VAL A 67 9.23 20.85 8.59
CA VAL A 67 9.17 19.82 9.65
C VAL A 67 10.57 19.40 10.11
N ALA A 68 11.53 19.27 9.18
CA ALA A 68 12.90 18.88 9.50
C ALA A 68 13.61 19.88 10.43
N LYS A 69 13.26 21.18 10.37
CA LYS A 69 13.84 22.18 11.28
C LYS A 69 13.22 22.14 12.68
N TYR A 70 11.91 21.90 12.79
CA TYR A 70 11.19 21.88 14.06
C TYR A 70 10.35 20.61 14.21
N PRO A 71 10.96 19.42 14.29
CA PRO A 71 10.24 18.15 14.31
C PRO A 71 9.34 18.03 15.54
N GLN A 72 9.79 18.45 16.72
CA GLN A 72 8.99 18.36 17.96
C GLN A 72 7.67 19.16 17.88
N SER A 73 7.67 20.28 17.17
CA SER A 73 6.52 21.19 17.08
C SER A 73 5.58 20.88 15.91
N LEU A 74 6.13 20.35 14.81
CA LEU A 74 5.43 20.23 13.53
C LEU A 74 5.29 18.80 13.01
N GLN A 75 6.09 17.86 13.51
CA GLN A 75 5.92 16.45 13.20
C GLN A 75 4.70 15.96 13.96
N ASP A 76 3.76 15.36 13.23
CA ASP A 76 2.65 14.70 13.88
C ASP A 76 3.19 13.42 14.54
N VAL A 77 3.40 13.42 15.86
CA VAL A 77 3.82 12.22 16.61
C VAL A 77 2.69 11.77 17.54
N ILE A 78 2.31 10.50 17.49
CA ILE A 78 1.37 9.87 18.42
C ILE A 78 1.97 8.55 18.85
N ASP A 79 2.15 8.36 20.17
CA ASP A 79 2.75 7.17 20.79
C ASP A 79 4.15 6.83 20.22
N GLY A 80 4.95 7.85 19.92
CA GLY A 80 6.31 7.68 19.37
C GLY A 80 6.37 7.47 17.85
N ASP A 81 5.24 7.26 17.18
CA ASP A 81 5.16 7.13 15.72
C ASP A 81 4.90 8.49 15.07
N VAL A 82 5.60 8.80 13.97
CA VAL A 82 5.26 9.92 13.09
C VAL A 82 4.01 9.55 12.28
N ILE A 83 2.87 10.20 12.57
CA ILE A 83 1.53 9.85 12.09
C ILE A 83 0.89 11.01 11.32
N GLY A 84 0.71 10.89 10.01
CA GLY A 84 -0.14 11.83 9.26
C GLY A 84 -1.62 11.82 9.75
N PRO A 85 -2.42 12.88 9.47
CA PRO A 85 -3.79 13.01 9.99
C PRO A 85 -4.71 11.81 9.77
N VAL A 86 -4.59 11.14 8.62
CA VAL A 86 -5.39 9.95 8.28
C VAL A 86 -5.07 8.77 9.20
N LYS A 87 -3.78 8.49 9.45
CA LYS A 87 -3.37 7.37 10.33
C LYS A 87 -3.85 7.60 11.77
N CYS A 88 -3.88 8.84 12.27
CA CYS A 88 -4.46 9.18 13.57
C CYS A 88 -5.97 8.89 13.62
N LEU A 89 -6.70 9.36 12.60
CA LEU A 89 -8.15 9.15 12.52
C LEU A 89 -8.50 7.67 12.40
N MET A 90 -7.74 6.90 11.62
CA MET A 90 -7.92 5.45 11.50
C MET A 90 -7.78 4.74 12.85
N ARG A 91 -6.75 5.08 13.64
CA ARG A 91 -6.60 4.53 15.01
C ARG A 91 -7.76 4.91 15.93
N LYS A 92 -8.14 6.20 15.95
CA LYS A 92 -9.23 6.70 16.80
C LYS A 92 -10.60 6.13 16.44
N THR A 93 -10.81 5.77 15.17
CA THR A 93 -12.08 5.22 14.68
C THR A 93 -12.09 3.70 14.56
N PHE A 94 -10.98 3.03 14.90
CA PHE A 94 -10.81 1.58 14.79
C PHE A 94 -11.97 0.81 15.41
N TYR A 95 -12.35 1.13 16.65
CA TYR A 95 -13.44 0.42 17.35
C TYR A 95 -14.78 0.51 16.60
N LYS A 96 -15.10 1.65 16.00
CA LYS A 96 -16.35 1.83 15.25
C LYS A 96 -16.29 1.07 13.91
N GLN A 97 -15.17 1.18 13.19
CA GLN A 97 -14.94 0.41 11.96
C GLN A 97 -15.08 -1.10 12.22
N ARG A 98 -14.41 -1.62 13.25
CA ARG A 98 -14.43 -3.04 13.58
C ARG A 98 -15.80 -3.52 14.04
N LYS A 99 -16.53 -2.69 14.81
CA LYS A 99 -17.91 -2.98 15.19
C LYS A 99 -18.80 -3.16 13.96
N GLU A 100 -18.70 -2.27 12.98
CA GLU A 100 -19.52 -2.34 11.76
C GLU A 100 -19.14 -3.54 10.87
N VAL A 101 -17.85 -3.86 10.76
CA VAL A 101 -17.38 -5.09 10.10
C VAL A 101 -17.98 -6.33 10.78
N ASN A 102 -17.87 -6.44 12.11
CA ASN A 102 -18.38 -7.58 12.87
C ASN A 102 -19.91 -7.69 12.85
N GLN A 103 -20.62 -6.57 12.59
CA GLN A 103 -22.07 -6.57 12.37
C GLN A 103 -22.48 -7.03 10.97
N GLY A 104 -21.52 -7.40 10.11
CA GLY A 104 -21.78 -7.88 8.75
C GLY A 104 -22.29 -6.78 7.81
N LYS A 105 -21.88 -5.51 8.02
CA LYS A 105 -22.18 -4.44 7.06
C LYS A 105 -21.55 -4.77 5.70
N SER A 106 -22.26 -4.46 4.61
CA SER A 106 -21.79 -4.77 3.27
C SER A 106 -20.51 -4.00 2.91
N ILE A 107 -19.69 -4.58 2.03
CA ILE A 107 -18.46 -3.93 1.54
C ILE A 107 -18.77 -2.56 0.94
N LYS A 108 -19.86 -2.44 0.18
CA LYS A 108 -20.32 -1.14 -0.37
C LYS A 108 -20.54 -0.09 0.73
N TYR A 109 -21.30 -0.44 1.77
CA TYR A 109 -21.56 0.47 2.88
C TYR A 109 -20.25 0.86 3.60
N LEU A 110 -19.38 -0.11 3.86
CA LEU A 110 -18.10 0.14 4.51
C LEU A 110 -17.21 1.05 3.66
N GLN A 111 -17.25 0.93 2.33
CA GLN A 111 -16.48 1.77 1.41
C GLN A 111 -17.00 3.20 1.38
N ASP A 112 -18.32 3.38 1.46
CA ASP A 112 -18.96 4.70 1.52
C ASP A 112 -18.67 5.41 2.85
N GLU A 113 -18.78 4.69 3.98
CA GLU A 113 -18.58 5.25 5.34
C GLU A 113 -17.10 5.35 5.76
N TRP A 114 -16.29 4.36 5.37
CA TRP A 114 -14.87 4.22 5.75
C TRP A 114 -13.95 4.10 4.54
N PRO A 115 -13.95 5.05 3.59
CA PRO A 115 -13.19 4.93 2.34
C PRO A 115 -11.69 4.76 2.59
N PHE A 116 -11.15 5.35 3.66
CA PHE A 116 -9.74 5.21 3.99
C PHE A 116 -9.36 3.81 4.46
N LEU A 117 -10.29 2.99 4.98
CA LEU A 117 -10.03 1.59 5.33
C LEU A 117 -9.62 0.75 4.11
N PHE A 118 -10.05 1.16 2.92
CA PHE A 118 -9.73 0.49 1.67
C PHE A 118 -8.45 1.02 1.02
N THR A 119 -7.75 1.97 1.63
CA THR A 119 -6.43 2.45 1.17
C THR A 119 -5.31 1.63 1.79
N GLU A 120 -4.14 1.56 1.14
CA GLU A 120 -2.96 0.86 1.69
C GLU A 120 -2.64 1.33 3.13
N LEU A 121 -2.61 2.66 3.35
CA LEU A 121 -2.36 3.25 4.68
C LEU A 121 -3.41 2.85 5.71
N GLY A 122 -4.69 2.97 5.38
CA GLY A 122 -5.76 2.71 6.35
C GLY A 122 -5.88 1.23 6.69
N MET A 123 -5.74 0.36 5.69
CA MET A 123 -5.72 -1.09 5.90
C MET A 123 -4.51 -1.52 6.74
N GLU A 124 -3.33 -0.97 6.47
CA GLU A 124 -2.14 -1.23 7.27
C GLU A 124 -2.34 -0.84 8.74
N VAL A 125 -2.93 0.33 9.00
CA VAL A 125 -3.23 0.79 10.36
C VAL A 125 -4.27 -0.11 11.03
N HIS A 126 -5.37 -0.42 10.36
CA HIS A 126 -6.42 -1.26 10.92
C HIS A 126 -5.91 -2.68 11.21
N PHE A 127 -5.13 -3.25 10.30
CA PHE A 127 -4.51 -4.57 10.46
C PHE A 127 -3.56 -4.58 11.67
N LYS A 128 -2.71 -3.55 11.81
CA LYS A 128 -1.79 -3.41 12.95
C LYS A 128 -2.54 -3.30 14.27
N GLU A 129 -3.61 -2.51 14.34
CA GLU A 129 -4.43 -2.39 15.55
C GLU A 129 -5.15 -3.71 15.90
N LEU A 130 -5.58 -4.48 14.88
CA LEU A 130 -6.24 -5.77 15.08
C LEU A 130 -5.28 -6.90 15.52
N THR A 131 -4.08 -6.94 14.94
CA THR A 131 -3.17 -8.11 15.06
C THR A 131 -1.90 -7.83 15.86
N GLY A 132 -1.56 -6.56 16.07
CA GLY A 132 -0.26 -6.12 16.57
C GLY A 132 0.88 -6.17 15.54
N ILE A 133 0.62 -6.64 14.31
CA ILE A 133 1.66 -6.90 13.30
C ILE A 133 1.70 -5.78 12.25
N ARG A 134 2.90 -5.33 11.88
CA ARG A 134 3.10 -4.39 10.76
C ARG A 134 3.21 -5.17 9.46
N LEU A 135 2.07 -5.47 8.85
CA LEU A 135 1.94 -6.44 7.75
C LEU A 135 3.01 -6.33 6.67
N LYS A 136 3.15 -5.15 6.03
CA LYS A 136 4.07 -4.97 4.90
C LYS A 136 5.54 -5.13 5.31
N GLU A 137 5.91 -4.59 6.47
CA GLU A 137 7.28 -4.70 6.98
C GLU A 137 7.61 -6.15 7.35
N THR A 138 6.74 -6.80 8.13
CA THR A 138 6.92 -8.20 8.54
C THR A 138 6.92 -9.14 7.34
N PHE A 139 6.06 -8.91 6.36
CA PHE A 139 6.03 -9.68 5.11
C PHE A 139 7.35 -9.54 4.35
N THR A 140 7.79 -8.30 4.09
CA THR A 140 9.05 -8.03 3.37
C THR A 140 10.24 -8.67 4.09
N GLN A 141 10.34 -8.49 5.41
CA GLN A 141 11.42 -9.08 6.21
C GLN A 141 11.44 -10.61 6.15
N ASN A 142 10.28 -11.26 6.23
CA ASN A 142 10.19 -12.71 6.11
C ASN A 142 10.60 -13.21 4.72
N VAL A 143 10.19 -12.51 3.66
CA VAL A 143 10.60 -12.83 2.29
C VAL A 143 12.11 -12.68 2.12
N ASP A 144 12.70 -11.59 2.63
CA ASP A 144 14.14 -11.36 2.54
C ASP A 144 14.95 -12.45 3.26
N MET A 145 14.48 -12.88 4.44
CA MET A 145 15.15 -13.89 5.26
C MET A 145 14.96 -15.32 4.74
N LYS A 146 13.75 -15.67 4.25
CA LYS A 146 13.35 -17.07 4.00
C LYS A 146 13.08 -17.35 2.52
N GLY A 147 12.78 -16.34 1.71
CA GLY A 147 12.35 -16.49 0.32
C GLY A 147 13.37 -17.21 -0.55
N LYS A 148 14.65 -16.84 -0.47
CA LYS A 148 15.73 -17.52 -1.22
C LYS A 148 15.85 -19.01 -0.87
N ARG A 149 15.76 -19.34 0.42
CA ARG A 149 15.80 -20.73 0.89
C ARG A 149 14.58 -21.51 0.39
N LEU A 150 13.40 -20.90 0.41
CA LEU A 150 12.18 -21.51 -0.08
C LEU A 150 12.23 -21.77 -1.59
N LEU A 151 12.67 -20.77 -2.38
CA LEU A 151 12.87 -20.91 -3.82
C LEU A 151 13.92 -22.00 -4.14
N SER A 152 15.02 -22.06 -3.41
CA SER A 152 16.02 -23.13 -3.56
C SER A 152 15.42 -24.50 -3.27
N TYR A 153 14.66 -24.64 -2.17
CA TYR A 153 13.97 -25.88 -1.84
C TYR A 153 13.03 -26.33 -2.97
N MET A 154 12.23 -25.40 -3.50
CA MET A 154 11.30 -25.67 -4.60
C MET A 154 12.02 -26.09 -5.88
N ASN A 155 13.06 -25.36 -6.27
CA ASN A 155 13.81 -25.62 -7.50
C ASN A 155 14.63 -26.92 -7.45
N THR A 156 15.09 -27.34 -6.26
CA THR A 156 15.96 -28.52 -6.12
C THR A 156 15.20 -29.78 -5.73
N PHE A 157 14.26 -29.68 -4.79
CA PHE A 157 13.59 -30.86 -4.22
C PHE A 157 12.19 -31.07 -4.81
N CYS A 158 11.37 -30.03 -4.93
CA CYS A 158 9.98 -30.19 -5.38
C CYS A 158 9.88 -30.60 -6.85
N VAL A 159 10.80 -30.11 -7.69
CA VAL A 159 10.91 -30.47 -9.12
C VAL A 159 10.99 -31.99 -9.34
N ASN A 160 11.67 -32.70 -8.45
CA ASN A 160 11.85 -34.15 -8.57
C ASN A 160 10.66 -34.95 -8.00
N LYS A 161 9.77 -34.31 -7.23
CA LYS A 161 8.62 -34.96 -6.61
C LYS A 161 7.37 -34.99 -7.48
N SER A 162 7.18 -34.00 -8.35
CA SER A 162 5.95 -33.85 -9.14
C SER A 162 6.24 -33.36 -10.56
N LYS A 163 5.77 -34.14 -11.54
CA LYS A 163 5.83 -33.76 -12.96
C LYS A 163 4.99 -32.50 -13.24
N PHE A 164 3.88 -32.34 -12.53
CA PHE A 164 3.05 -31.13 -12.59
C PHE A 164 3.81 -29.91 -12.06
N PHE A 165 4.51 -30.05 -10.93
CA PHE A 165 5.33 -28.97 -10.38
C PHE A 165 6.47 -28.58 -11.33
N LEU A 166 7.16 -29.55 -11.93
CA LEU A 166 8.18 -29.29 -12.94
C LEU A 166 7.60 -28.54 -14.16
N GLN A 167 6.41 -28.91 -14.63
CA GLN A 167 5.73 -28.19 -15.73
C GLN A 167 5.40 -26.75 -15.33
N ALA A 168 4.89 -26.53 -14.11
CA ALA A 168 4.62 -25.19 -13.59
C ALA A 168 5.90 -24.34 -13.53
N LEU A 169 6.99 -24.89 -12.98
CA LEU A 169 8.28 -24.19 -12.93
C LEU A 169 8.80 -23.83 -14.33
N THR A 170 8.74 -24.75 -15.28
CA THR A 170 9.15 -24.48 -16.67
C THR A 170 8.30 -23.38 -17.30
N LYS A 171 6.97 -23.40 -17.11
CA LYS A 171 6.05 -22.34 -17.58
C LYS A 171 6.44 -20.99 -16.97
N LEU A 172 6.72 -20.94 -15.67
CA LEU A 172 7.11 -19.71 -14.98
C LEU A 172 8.45 -19.16 -15.48
N LYS A 173 9.45 -20.01 -15.72
CA LYS A 173 10.74 -19.58 -16.30
C LYS A 173 10.57 -18.96 -17.69
N VAL A 174 9.69 -19.52 -18.52
CA VAL A 174 9.36 -18.96 -19.85
C VAL A 174 8.65 -17.61 -19.71
N MET A 175 7.66 -17.50 -18.82
CA MET A 175 6.91 -16.25 -18.61
C MET A 175 7.77 -15.13 -18.01
N ARG A 176 8.67 -15.48 -17.10
CA ARG A 176 9.61 -14.56 -16.46
C ARG A 176 10.66 -14.04 -17.46
N GLY A 177 11.17 -14.90 -18.34
CA GLY A 177 12.27 -14.56 -19.24
C GLY A 177 13.51 -14.10 -18.47
N GLU A 178 14.12 -12.99 -18.92
CA GLU A 178 15.31 -12.40 -18.30
C GLU A 178 15.00 -11.45 -17.13
N LEU A 179 13.72 -11.29 -16.76
CA LEU A 179 13.32 -10.40 -15.68
C LEU A 179 13.91 -10.87 -14.34
N SER A 180 14.54 -9.95 -13.61
CA SER A 180 15.17 -10.20 -12.33
C SER A 180 14.82 -9.10 -11.31
N GLY A 181 14.93 -9.43 -10.03
CA GLY A 181 14.63 -8.52 -8.93
C GLY A 181 13.64 -9.11 -7.93
N CYS A 182 13.53 -8.44 -6.77
CA CYS A 182 12.76 -8.94 -5.62
C CYS A 182 11.27 -9.15 -5.93
N SER A 183 10.67 -8.28 -6.76
CA SER A 183 9.28 -8.41 -7.22
C SER A 183 9.05 -9.71 -8.00
N GLU A 184 9.99 -10.07 -8.88
CA GLU A 184 9.83 -11.25 -9.74
C GLU A 184 10.12 -12.54 -8.97
N GLU A 185 11.08 -12.51 -8.04
CA GLU A 185 11.31 -13.60 -7.08
C GLU A 185 10.06 -13.85 -6.20
N LEU A 186 9.38 -12.78 -5.77
CA LEU A 186 8.14 -12.88 -5.00
C LEU A 186 6.99 -13.50 -5.81
N LYS A 187 6.82 -13.09 -7.07
CA LYS A 187 5.82 -13.67 -7.98
C LYS A 187 6.10 -15.15 -8.23
N GLU A 188 7.35 -15.49 -8.52
CA GLU A 188 7.79 -16.88 -8.73
C GLU A 188 7.52 -17.71 -7.48
N MET A 189 7.92 -17.23 -6.31
CA MET A 189 7.71 -17.93 -5.04
C MET A 189 6.23 -18.22 -4.78
N LEU A 190 5.36 -17.23 -4.97
CA LEU A 190 3.92 -17.39 -4.75
C LEU A 190 3.27 -18.36 -5.75
N LEU A 191 3.62 -18.26 -7.04
CA LEU A 191 3.08 -19.16 -8.07
C LEU A 191 3.58 -20.60 -7.90
N LEU A 192 4.81 -20.79 -7.40
CA LEU A 192 5.32 -22.10 -7.03
C LEU A 192 4.65 -22.64 -5.75
N LEU A 193 4.33 -21.80 -4.76
CA LEU A 193 3.57 -22.21 -3.58
C LEU A 193 2.18 -22.74 -3.95
N LEU A 194 1.45 -22.02 -4.81
CA LEU A 194 0.17 -22.47 -5.34
C LEU A 194 0.29 -23.84 -6.00
N SER A 195 1.29 -24.01 -6.89
CA SER A 195 1.57 -25.30 -7.54
C SER A 195 1.96 -26.41 -6.55
N TYR A 196 2.68 -26.09 -5.48
CA TYR A 196 3.09 -27.04 -4.44
C TYR A 196 1.87 -27.58 -3.67
N PHE A 197 0.87 -26.74 -3.40
CA PHE A 197 -0.35 -27.11 -2.69
C PHE A 197 -1.49 -27.59 -3.62
N ASP A 198 -1.23 -27.73 -4.93
CA ASP A 198 -2.24 -28.05 -5.95
C ASP A 198 -3.39 -27.03 -6.01
N GLU A 199 -3.07 -25.77 -5.72
CA GLU A 199 -3.99 -24.63 -5.77
C GLU A 199 -3.76 -23.82 -7.04
N LYS A 200 -4.83 -23.25 -7.61
CA LYS A 200 -4.77 -22.57 -8.91
C LYS A 200 -4.66 -21.07 -8.76
N GLU A 201 -3.89 -20.46 -9.67
CA GLU A 201 -3.67 -19.01 -9.68
C GLU A 201 -4.96 -18.20 -9.92
N ASP A 202 -5.95 -18.77 -10.60
CA ASP A 202 -7.26 -18.15 -10.86
C ASP A 202 -8.11 -17.98 -9.59
N GLY A 203 -7.78 -18.67 -8.50
CA GLY A 203 -8.37 -18.42 -7.19
C GLY A 203 -7.89 -17.09 -6.58
N MET A 204 -6.66 -16.67 -6.89
CA MET A 204 -6.02 -15.47 -6.32
C MET A 204 -5.99 -14.29 -7.29
N PHE A 205 -5.88 -14.55 -8.59
CA PHE A 205 -5.69 -13.56 -9.64
C PHE A 205 -6.81 -13.59 -10.67
N TYR A 206 -7.29 -12.40 -11.03
CA TYR A 206 -8.14 -12.18 -12.19
C TYR A 206 -7.40 -11.29 -13.19
N TYR A 207 -7.17 -11.78 -14.40
CA TYR A 207 -6.35 -11.11 -15.41
C TYR A 207 -7.22 -10.27 -16.34
N VAL A 208 -6.81 -9.01 -16.55
CA VAL A 208 -7.46 -8.07 -17.48
C VAL A 208 -6.42 -7.44 -18.40
N GLU A 209 -6.86 -6.71 -19.42
CA GLU A 209 -5.94 -5.95 -20.28
C GLU A 209 -5.20 -4.86 -19.47
N ASP A 210 -3.97 -4.54 -19.87
CA ASP A 210 -3.13 -3.57 -19.13
C ASP A 210 -3.79 -2.19 -19.00
N THR A 211 -4.55 -1.79 -20.03
CA THR A 211 -5.30 -0.53 -20.10
C THR A 211 -6.68 -0.57 -19.43
N CYS A 212 -7.13 -1.72 -18.91
CA CYS A 212 -8.46 -1.91 -18.37
C CYS A 212 -8.75 -1.01 -17.15
N LEU A 213 -9.82 -0.24 -17.21
CA LEU A 213 -10.31 0.59 -16.11
C LEU A 213 -11.11 -0.25 -15.11
N ALA A 214 -11.29 0.27 -13.89
CA ALA A 214 -11.98 -0.47 -12.82
C ALA A 214 -13.44 -0.79 -13.17
N GLU A 215 -14.08 0.08 -13.94
CA GLU A 215 -15.46 -0.02 -14.39
C GLU A 215 -15.64 -1.04 -15.53
N GLU A 216 -14.56 -1.43 -16.20
CA GLU A 216 -14.56 -2.36 -17.34
C GLU A 216 -14.34 -3.83 -16.91
N VAL A 217 -14.02 -4.06 -15.65
CA VAL A 217 -13.79 -5.41 -15.10
C VAL A 217 -15.10 -6.21 -15.08
N GLN A 218 -15.08 -7.41 -15.67
CA GLN A 218 -16.24 -8.31 -15.70
C GLN A 218 -16.46 -8.97 -14.32
N MET A 219 -17.25 -8.31 -13.48
CA MET A 219 -17.45 -8.68 -12.07
C MET A 219 -18.15 -10.02 -11.85
N ASP A 220 -18.88 -10.54 -12.85
CA ASP A 220 -19.50 -11.86 -12.82
C ASP A 220 -18.48 -13.00 -12.74
N GLN A 221 -17.26 -12.76 -13.25
CA GLN A 221 -16.16 -13.72 -13.25
C GLN A 221 -15.26 -13.59 -12.01
N VAL A 222 -15.36 -12.46 -11.28
CA VAL A 222 -14.56 -12.18 -10.09
C VAL A 222 -15.16 -12.91 -8.86
N HIS A 223 -14.29 -13.40 -7.98
CA HIS A 223 -14.72 -14.08 -6.75
C HIS A 223 -15.26 -13.09 -5.69
N LEU A 224 -16.06 -13.62 -4.75
CA LEU A 224 -16.60 -12.85 -3.63
C LEU A 224 -15.53 -12.55 -2.56
N THR A 225 -14.53 -13.42 -2.44
CA THR A 225 -13.39 -13.26 -1.53
C THR A 225 -12.35 -12.28 -2.09
N PRO A 226 -11.46 -11.73 -1.24
CA PRO A 226 -10.32 -10.93 -1.68
C PRO A 226 -9.58 -11.54 -2.86
N MET A 227 -9.49 -10.78 -3.94
CA MET A 227 -8.88 -11.20 -5.20
C MET A 227 -8.11 -10.04 -5.82
N ILE A 228 -6.92 -10.34 -6.35
CA ILE A 228 -6.08 -9.35 -7.02
C ILE A 228 -6.45 -9.33 -8.50
N VAL A 229 -6.83 -8.16 -9.01
CA VAL A 229 -7.00 -7.95 -10.45
C VAL A 229 -5.67 -7.51 -11.03
N VAL A 230 -5.10 -8.32 -11.91
CA VAL A 230 -3.80 -8.10 -12.54
C VAL A 230 -4.02 -7.43 -13.90
N CYS A 231 -3.53 -6.20 -14.07
CA CYS A 231 -3.65 -5.48 -15.34
C CYS A 231 -2.48 -5.91 -16.23
N GLY A 232 -2.72 -6.86 -17.12
CA GLY A 232 -1.71 -7.47 -17.98
C GLY A 232 -1.98 -8.96 -18.19
N ARG A 233 -1.32 -9.54 -19.21
CA ARG A 233 -1.52 -10.95 -19.59
C ARG A 233 -1.04 -11.95 -18.55
N TYR A 234 -0.11 -11.54 -17.68
CA TYR A 234 0.49 -12.37 -16.64
C TYR A 234 1.06 -11.47 -15.55
N SER A 235 1.23 -12.01 -14.33
CA SER A 235 1.72 -11.24 -13.18
C SER A 235 3.12 -10.65 -13.41
N PHE A 236 4.00 -11.32 -14.17
CA PHE A 236 5.34 -10.82 -14.50
C PHE A 236 5.34 -9.59 -15.43
N SER A 237 4.34 -9.42 -16.32
CA SER A 237 4.26 -8.24 -17.21
C SER A 237 3.53 -7.05 -16.57
N SER A 238 2.74 -7.29 -15.53
CA SER A 238 1.90 -6.26 -14.92
C SER A 238 2.70 -5.33 -14.02
N ARG A 239 2.40 -4.03 -14.12
CA ARG A 239 2.89 -2.97 -13.23
C ARG A 239 1.78 -2.31 -12.41
N ARG A 240 0.54 -2.74 -12.61
CA ARG A 240 -0.65 -2.16 -11.99
C ARG A 240 -1.61 -3.25 -11.58
N PHE A 241 -2.03 -3.17 -10.33
CA PHE A 241 -2.95 -4.14 -9.73
C PHE A 241 -4.17 -3.40 -9.18
N MET A 242 -5.29 -4.10 -9.10
CA MET A 242 -6.46 -3.65 -8.34
C MET A 242 -6.80 -4.70 -7.28
N LEU A 243 -7.57 -4.29 -6.27
CA LEU A 243 -8.12 -5.19 -5.27
C LEU A 243 -9.63 -5.27 -5.44
N SER A 244 -10.15 -6.49 -5.50
CA SER A 244 -11.57 -6.79 -5.45
C SER A 244 -11.98 -7.41 -4.12
N LEU A 245 -13.13 -6.99 -3.60
CA LEU A 245 -13.84 -7.60 -2.47
C LEU A 245 -15.33 -7.65 -2.82
N ASP A 246 -16.00 -8.78 -2.56
CA ASP A 246 -17.45 -8.91 -2.81
C ASP A 246 -17.85 -8.50 -4.24
N ARG A 247 -17.07 -8.93 -5.24
CA ARG A 247 -17.24 -8.59 -6.67
C ARG A 247 -17.29 -7.08 -6.95
N ARG A 248 -16.47 -6.31 -6.23
CA ARG A 248 -16.33 -4.86 -6.42
C ARG A 248 -14.86 -4.47 -6.36
N ILE A 249 -14.43 -3.59 -7.25
CA ILE A 249 -13.10 -2.98 -7.14
C ILE A 249 -13.15 -2.00 -5.98
N VAL A 250 -12.40 -2.32 -4.93
CA VAL A 250 -12.30 -1.47 -3.74
C VAL A 250 -11.05 -0.57 -3.76
N HIS A 251 -10.03 -0.96 -4.53
CA HIS A 251 -8.84 -0.16 -4.76
C HIS A 251 -8.36 -0.37 -6.20
N ASN A 252 -8.38 0.68 -7.02
CA ASN A 252 -8.20 0.58 -8.48
C ASN A 252 -6.76 0.77 -8.98
N ASN A 253 -5.83 1.19 -8.12
CA ASN A 253 -4.45 1.44 -8.54
C ASN A 253 -3.42 1.11 -7.45
N ILE A 254 -2.91 -0.11 -7.45
CA ILE A 254 -1.84 -0.58 -6.58
C ILE A 254 -0.58 -0.78 -7.45
N PRO A 255 0.51 -0.03 -7.21
CA PRO A 255 1.66 0.04 -8.12
C PRO A 255 2.69 -1.09 -7.94
N SER A 256 2.49 -1.98 -6.95
CA SER A 256 3.44 -3.06 -6.67
C SER A 256 2.73 -4.36 -6.34
N PHE A 257 3.33 -5.46 -6.77
CA PHE A 257 2.82 -6.81 -6.49
C PHE A 257 2.86 -7.15 -5.00
N GLY A 258 3.93 -6.77 -4.30
CA GLY A 258 4.02 -6.96 -2.85
C GLY A 258 2.93 -6.20 -2.09
N SER A 259 2.64 -4.95 -2.47
CA SER A 259 1.54 -4.18 -1.89
C SER A 259 0.18 -4.80 -2.20
N SER A 260 -0.06 -5.28 -3.42
CA SER A 260 -1.36 -5.90 -3.76
C SER A 260 -1.58 -7.20 -2.99
N LEU A 261 -0.54 -8.00 -2.80
CA LEU A 261 -0.58 -9.19 -1.97
C LEU A 261 -0.83 -8.87 -0.49
N CYS A 262 -0.12 -7.89 0.07
CA CYS A 262 -0.36 -7.43 1.44
C CYS A 262 -1.79 -6.90 1.62
N MET A 263 -2.30 -6.13 0.66
CA MET A 263 -3.67 -5.61 0.73
C MET A 263 -4.71 -6.73 0.60
N MET A 264 -4.53 -7.70 -0.29
CA MET A 264 -5.41 -8.85 -0.40
C MET A 264 -5.39 -9.70 0.88
N PHE A 265 -4.21 -10.03 1.39
CA PHE A 265 -4.05 -10.78 2.64
C PHE A 265 -4.67 -10.04 3.83
N GLY A 266 -4.34 -8.75 3.98
CA GLY A 266 -4.85 -7.89 5.05
C GLY A 266 -6.38 -7.75 5.03
N SER A 267 -7.01 -7.86 3.85
CA SER A 267 -8.46 -7.78 3.70
C SER A 267 -9.20 -8.92 4.40
N TYR A 268 -8.63 -10.13 4.44
CA TYR A 268 -9.24 -11.26 5.17
C TYR A 268 -9.43 -10.93 6.65
N TYR A 269 -8.44 -10.27 7.25
CA TYR A 269 -8.49 -9.88 8.66
C TYR A 269 -9.32 -8.62 8.87
N CYS A 270 -9.06 -7.56 8.10
CA CYS A 270 -9.71 -6.26 8.28
C CYS A 270 -11.23 -6.34 8.08
N PHE A 271 -11.70 -7.17 7.15
CA PHE A 271 -13.12 -7.33 6.83
C PHE A 271 -13.74 -8.63 7.35
N ASN A 272 -13.02 -9.40 8.16
CA ASN A 272 -13.50 -10.66 8.75
C ASN A 272 -14.00 -11.67 7.70
N ILE A 273 -13.22 -11.86 6.64
CA ILE A 273 -13.53 -12.77 5.52
C ILE A 273 -12.75 -14.05 5.71
N HIS A 274 -13.40 -15.20 5.57
CA HIS A 274 -12.73 -16.49 5.60
C HIS A 274 -11.93 -16.74 4.32
N TYR A 275 -10.82 -17.48 4.45
CA TYR A 275 -10.07 -17.95 3.29
C TYR A 275 -10.95 -18.83 2.41
N PRO A 276 -10.91 -18.66 1.07
CA PRO A 276 -11.57 -19.58 0.17
C PRO A 276 -10.91 -20.95 0.28
N SER A 277 -11.70 -22.02 0.34
CA SER A 277 -11.20 -23.40 0.48
C SER A 277 -10.20 -23.80 -0.61
N LYS A 278 -10.31 -23.18 -1.80
CA LYS A 278 -9.41 -23.41 -2.95
C LYS A 278 -8.00 -22.81 -2.79
N LEU A 279 -7.76 -21.98 -1.77
CA LEU A 279 -6.47 -21.32 -1.51
C LEU A 279 -6.04 -21.44 -0.04
N ALA A 280 -6.72 -22.29 0.74
CA ALA A 280 -6.56 -22.31 2.19
C ALA A 280 -5.11 -22.62 2.60
N SER A 281 -4.43 -23.54 1.88
CA SER A 281 -3.09 -23.98 2.24
C SER A 281 -2.05 -22.90 1.93
N THR A 282 -2.14 -22.26 0.76
CA THR A 282 -1.25 -21.13 0.43
C THR A 282 -1.48 -19.95 1.36
N LEU A 283 -2.74 -19.60 1.65
CA LEU A 283 -3.06 -18.47 2.54
C LEU A 283 -2.73 -18.72 4.01
N GLU A 284 -2.75 -19.98 4.46
CA GLU A 284 -2.29 -20.36 5.81
C GLU A 284 -0.76 -20.41 5.89
N PHE A 285 -0.08 -20.74 4.80
CA PHE A 285 1.37 -20.71 4.72
C PHE A 285 1.95 -19.28 4.72
N LEU A 286 1.29 -18.34 4.03
CA LEU A 286 1.69 -16.94 3.91
C LEU A 286 1.53 -16.17 5.25
#